data_AF-A0A9W6XVR1-F1
#
_entry.id   AF-A0A9W6XVR1-F1
#
_cell.length_a   1.000
_cell.length_b   1.000
_cell.length_c   1.000
_cell.angle_alpha   90.00
_cell.angle_beta   90.00
_cell.angle_gamma   90.00
#
_symmetry.space_group_name_H-M   'P 1'
#
loop_
_entity.id
_entity.type
_entity.pdbx_description
1 polymer ?
#
loop_
_entity_poly.entity_id
_entity_poly.type
_entity_poly.pdbx_seq_one_letter_code
_entity_poly.pdbx_strand_id
1 'polypeptide(L)'
;MLVFAGVPGGTLLQDIWDPAFGDARVDHTVQKKAFCNEAVMQEWIERTWKPSIDGCRLLVLDSLKVHKMGSVRAALEEQCTQVEFVPPGITGISQPMDIAVMKPFKDAVRRIYLMHHIKHPFPCSTTEKRALLSRFVTEAWEQVQPHTIIKEFVKADIIPTGLRDEVGRFCVPEDFGEAPNVHDVHDVK
;
A
#
# COMPACT_ATOMS: atom_id res chain seq x y z
N MET A 1 2.60 -6.68 -4.28
CA MET A 1 3.04 -8.09 -4.12
C MET A 1 1.89 -8.97 -3.64
N LEU A 2 1.73 -10.17 -4.21
CA LEU A 2 0.82 -11.22 -3.74
C LEU A 2 1.61 -12.34 -3.04
N VAL A 3 1.12 -12.78 -1.88
CA VAL A 3 1.73 -13.87 -1.10
C VAL A 3 0.88 -15.12 -1.26
N PHE A 4 1.44 -16.17 -1.87
CA PHE A 4 0.77 -17.46 -2.00
C PHE A 4 1.20 -18.45 -0.90
N ALA A 5 0.26 -19.29 -0.47
CA ALA A 5 0.56 -20.36 0.46
C ALA A 5 1.45 -21.42 -0.21
N GLY A 6 2.62 -21.71 0.36
CA GLY A 6 3.55 -22.73 -0.11
C GLY A 6 4.87 -22.72 0.67
N VAL A 7 5.78 -23.65 0.35
CA VAL A 7 7.09 -23.72 1.00
C VAL A 7 8.08 -22.79 0.25
N PRO A 8 8.71 -21.80 0.92
CA PRO A 8 9.77 -21.00 0.30
C PRO A 8 10.90 -21.91 -0.20
N GLY A 9 11.35 -21.71 -1.45
CA GLY A 9 12.35 -22.57 -2.09
C GLY A 9 11.82 -23.90 -2.63
N GLY A 10 10.51 -24.18 -2.52
CA GLY A 10 9.87 -25.32 -3.16
C GLY A 10 9.59 -25.08 -4.65
N THR A 11 9.09 -26.11 -5.34
CA THR A 11 8.74 -26.06 -6.78
C THR A 11 7.79 -24.92 -7.15
N LEU A 12 6.89 -24.54 -6.24
CA LEU A 12 6.00 -23.39 -6.44
C LEU A 12 6.76 -22.07 -6.67
N LEU A 13 7.91 -21.87 -6.02
CA LEU A 13 8.67 -20.63 -6.17
C LEU A 13 9.19 -20.48 -7.60
N GLN A 14 9.57 -21.59 -8.24
CA GLN A 14 10.01 -21.62 -9.63
C GLN A 14 8.86 -21.27 -10.58
N ASP A 15 7.68 -21.83 -10.35
CA ASP A 15 6.49 -21.55 -11.16
C ASP A 15 6.08 -20.06 -11.11
N ILE A 16 6.14 -19.42 -9.93
CA ILE A 16 5.71 -18.01 -9.79
C ILE A 16 6.75 -17.00 -10.28
N TRP A 17 7.98 -17.44 -10.50
CA TRP A 17 9.05 -16.61 -11.08
C TRP A 17 9.14 -16.74 -12.60
N ASP A 18 8.35 -17.64 -13.20
CA ASP A 18 8.18 -17.68 -14.63
C ASP A 18 7.56 -16.34 -15.11
N PRO A 19 8.18 -15.62 -16.05
CA PRO A 19 7.60 -14.39 -16.62
C PRO A 19 6.20 -14.57 -17.23
N ALA A 20 5.82 -15.80 -17.61
CA ALA A 20 4.48 -16.14 -18.10
C ALA A 20 3.47 -16.37 -16.97
N PHE A 21 3.89 -16.40 -15.70
CA PHE A 21 3.02 -16.62 -14.58
C PHE A 21 2.22 -15.36 -14.21
N GLY A 22 0.90 -15.48 -14.28
CA GLY A 22 0.00 -14.42 -13.83
C GLY A 22 0.09 -13.16 -14.70
N ASP A 23 0.24 -12.01 -14.05
CA ASP A 23 0.43 -10.70 -14.68
C ASP A 23 1.80 -10.16 -14.27
N ALA A 24 2.60 -9.72 -15.25
CA ALA A 24 3.98 -9.27 -15.05
C ALA A 24 4.11 -8.00 -14.20
N ARG A 25 3.01 -7.27 -13.97
CA ARG A 25 2.98 -6.05 -13.15
C ARG A 25 2.87 -6.35 -11.65
N VAL A 26 2.71 -7.61 -11.28
CA VAL A 26 2.51 -8.03 -9.89
C VAL A 26 3.69 -8.85 -9.42
N ASP A 27 4.37 -8.39 -8.38
CA ASP A 27 5.31 -9.24 -7.66
C ASP A 27 4.58 -10.41 -6.98
N HIS A 28 5.10 -11.61 -7.12
CA HIS A 28 4.65 -12.79 -6.38
C HIS A 28 5.73 -13.26 -5.40
N THR A 29 5.29 -13.76 -4.24
CA THR A 29 6.13 -14.48 -3.28
C THR A 29 5.37 -15.65 -2.65
N VAL A 30 6.09 -16.52 -1.94
CA VAL A 30 5.56 -17.71 -1.29
C VAL A 30 5.86 -17.68 0.21
N GLN A 31 4.85 -18.00 1.02
CA GLN A 31 5.01 -18.16 2.46
C GLN A 31 4.11 -19.31 2.95
N LYS A 32 4.57 -20.11 3.92
CA LYS A 32 3.90 -21.35 4.36
C LYS A 32 2.41 -21.22 4.65
N LYS A 33 1.98 -20.09 5.19
CA LYS A 33 0.60 -19.76 5.56
C LYS A 33 0.05 -18.56 4.79
N ALA A 34 0.71 -18.13 3.72
CA ALA A 34 0.40 -16.88 3.01
C ALA A 34 0.32 -15.66 3.94
N PHE A 35 1.15 -15.63 4.98
CA PHE A 35 1.12 -14.59 6.01
C PHE A 35 2.27 -13.60 5.83
N CYS A 36 2.01 -12.32 6.09
CA CYS A 36 3.04 -11.27 6.11
C CYS A 36 3.92 -11.44 7.35
N ASN A 37 5.08 -12.08 7.19
CA ASN A 37 6.13 -12.16 8.20
C ASN A 37 7.30 -11.24 7.84
N GLU A 38 8.30 -11.19 8.72
CA GLU A 38 9.46 -10.32 8.53
C GLU A 38 10.15 -10.53 7.18
N ALA A 39 10.40 -11.79 6.78
CA ALA A 39 11.02 -12.09 5.50
C ALA A 39 10.20 -11.58 4.30
N VAL A 40 8.86 -11.73 4.34
CA VAL A 40 7.97 -11.19 3.31
C VAL A 40 8.01 -9.67 3.28
N MET A 41 8.09 -9.00 4.44
CA MET A 41 8.25 -7.54 4.48
C MET A 41 9.58 -7.08 3.89
N GLN A 42 10.69 -7.76 4.20
CA GLN A 42 12.00 -7.45 3.61
C GLN A 42 12.00 -7.60 2.09
N GLU A 43 11.38 -8.68 1.60
CA GLU A 43 11.22 -8.90 0.16
C GLU A 43 10.34 -7.83 -0.50
N TRP A 44 9.24 -7.44 0.14
CA TRP A 44 8.38 -6.34 -0.33
C TRP A 44 9.14 -5.01 -0.40
N ILE A 45 9.99 -4.72 0.59
CA ILE A 45 10.80 -3.50 0.62
C ILE A 45 11.74 -3.48 -0.59
N GLU A 46 12.48 -4.56 -0.82
CA GLU A 46 13.48 -4.60 -1.89
C GLU A 46 12.85 -4.63 -3.29
N ARG A 47 11.77 -5.41 -3.49
CA ARG A 47 11.21 -5.65 -4.82
C ARG A 47 10.11 -4.68 -5.22
N THR A 48 9.32 -4.21 -4.26
CA THR A 48 8.15 -3.37 -4.54
C THR A 48 8.37 -1.93 -4.07
N TRP A 49 8.78 -1.71 -2.82
CA TRP A 49 8.86 -0.36 -2.25
C TRP A 49 10.01 0.45 -2.85
N LYS A 50 11.24 -0.06 -2.75
CA LYS A 50 12.46 0.63 -3.19
C LYS A 50 12.43 1.06 -4.67
N PRO A 51 11.95 0.24 -5.62
CA PRO A 51 11.82 0.68 -7.02
C PRO A 51 10.69 1.68 -7.26
N SER A 52 9.73 1.82 -6.33
CA SER A 52 8.55 2.67 -6.49
C SER A 52 8.73 4.12 -6.01
N ILE A 53 9.86 4.44 -5.37
CA ILE A 53 10.09 5.74 -4.76
C ILE A 53 11.28 6.46 -5.40
N ASP A 54 11.12 7.77 -5.59
CA ASP A 54 12.14 8.72 -6.00
C ASP A 54 12.35 9.75 -4.88
N GLY A 55 13.18 9.36 -3.90
CA GLY A 55 13.56 10.18 -2.75
C GLY A 55 12.75 9.90 -1.49
N CYS A 56 12.80 10.84 -0.54
CA CYS A 56 12.24 10.63 0.79
C CYS A 56 10.71 10.57 0.79
N ARG A 57 10.15 9.64 1.55
CA ARG A 57 8.69 9.37 1.59
C ARG A 57 8.20 9.14 3.01
N LEU A 58 6.93 9.46 3.24
CA LEU A 58 6.19 9.04 4.42
C LEU A 58 5.39 7.77 4.08
N LEU A 59 5.62 6.69 4.83
CA LEU A 59 4.87 5.45 4.72
C LEU A 59 4.02 5.24 5.97
N VAL A 60 2.71 5.17 5.79
CA VAL A 60 1.74 4.93 6.87
C VAL A 60 1.31 3.46 6.83
N LEU A 61 1.64 2.71 7.88
CA LEU A 61 1.29 1.29 8.03
C LEU A 61 0.29 1.07 9.15
N ASP A 62 -0.41 -0.06 9.13
CA ASP A 62 -1.18 -0.49 10.30
C ASP A 62 -0.24 -0.96 11.44
N SER A 63 -0.79 -1.09 12.64
CA SER A 63 -0.05 -1.49 13.84
C SER A 63 0.25 -3.00 13.93
N LEU A 64 0.32 -3.73 12.81
CA LEU A 64 0.68 -5.14 12.79
C LEU A 64 2.07 -5.35 13.41
N LYS A 65 2.24 -6.43 14.19
CA LYS A 65 3.49 -6.67 14.94
C LYS A 65 4.73 -6.70 14.05
N VAL A 66 4.64 -7.29 12.86
CA VAL A 66 5.77 -7.38 11.92
C VAL A 66 6.20 -6.01 11.40
N HIS A 67 5.27 -5.08 11.15
CA HIS A 67 5.59 -3.74 10.64
C HIS A 67 6.38 -2.91 11.66
N LYS A 68 6.23 -3.23 12.95
CA LYS A 68 6.91 -2.56 14.07
C LYS A 68 8.24 -3.22 14.46
N MET A 69 8.68 -4.25 13.74
CA MET A 69 9.99 -4.87 13.98
C MET A 69 11.11 -3.90 13.59
N GLY A 70 12.17 -3.83 14.41
CA GLY A 70 13.29 -2.93 14.19
C GLY A 70 14.00 -3.15 12.85
N SER A 71 14.09 -4.40 12.41
CA SER A 71 14.66 -4.79 11.10
C SER A 71 13.87 -4.24 9.92
N VAL A 72 12.54 -4.25 9.99
CA VAL A 72 11.66 -3.71 8.95
C VAL A 72 11.75 -2.18 8.91
N ARG A 73 11.74 -1.55 10.08
CA ARG A 73 11.89 -0.09 10.19
C ARG A 73 13.25 0.37 9.67
N ALA A 74 14.34 -0.28 10.06
CA ALA A 74 15.69 0.06 9.61
C ALA A 74 15.83 -0.04 8.09
N ALA A 75 15.28 -1.10 7.48
CA ALA A 75 15.32 -1.28 6.03
C ALA A 75 14.53 -0.18 5.27
N LEU A 76 13.41 0.31 5.82
CA LEU A 76 12.65 1.43 5.25
C LEU A 76 13.41 2.76 5.42
N GLU A 77 13.96 3.01 6.60
CA GLU A 77 14.71 4.23 6.90
C GLU A 77 15.96 4.37 6.02
N GLU A 78 16.63 3.26 5.68
CA GLU A 78 17.74 3.24 4.71
C GLU A 78 17.34 3.75 3.32
N GLN A 79 16.05 3.65 2.97
CA GLN A 79 15.49 4.20 1.72
C GLN A 79 14.90 5.61 1.89
N CYS A 80 15.35 6.37 2.89
CA CYS A 80 14.79 7.68 3.27
C CYS A 80 13.26 7.64 3.52
N THR A 81 12.74 6.54 4.05
CA THR A 81 11.31 6.41 4.35
C THR A 81 11.04 6.64 5.83
N GLN A 82 10.29 7.69 6.16
CA GLN A 82 9.71 7.86 7.49
C GLN A 82 8.51 6.93 7.63
N VAL A 83 8.43 6.20 8.74
CA VAL A 83 7.36 5.22 8.99
C VAL A 83 6.48 5.68 10.14
N GLU A 84 5.19 5.86 9.86
CA GLU A 84 4.15 6.15 10.85
C GLU A 84 3.16 4.99 10.94
N PHE A 85 2.59 4.80 12.13
CA PHE A 85 1.66 3.69 12.39
C PHE A 85 0.28 4.21 12.74
N VAL A 86 -0.74 3.67 12.06
CA VAL A 86 -2.13 3.86 12.45
C VAL A 86 -2.35 3.18 13.81
N PRO A 87 -2.91 3.90 14.81
CA PRO A 87 -3.20 3.33 16.11
C PRO A 87 -4.06 2.04 16.01
N PRO A 88 -3.84 1.05 16.90
CA PRO A 88 -4.63 -0.18 16.89
C PRO A 88 -6.13 0.09 17.06
N GLY A 89 -6.96 -0.62 16.31
CA GLY A 89 -8.42 -0.60 16.47
C GLY A 89 -9.16 0.51 15.72
N ILE A 90 -8.45 1.43 15.05
CA ILE A 90 -9.05 2.53 14.28
C ILE A 90 -8.77 2.47 12.78
N THR A 91 -8.22 1.35 12.29
CA THR A 91 -7.85 1.17 10.89
C THR A 91 -9.00 1.47 9.92
N GLY A 92 -10.22 1.02 10.24
CA GLY A 92 -11.42 1.27 9.43
C GLY A 92 -11.90 2.73 9.40
N ILE A 93 -11.29 3.62 10.17
CA ILE A 93 -11.62 5.06 10.24
C ILE A 93 -10.44 5.93 9.78
N SER A 94 -9.20 5.45 9.98
CA SER A 94 -8.00 6.26 9.79
C SER A 94 -7.03 5.73 8.74
N GLN A 95 -7.20 4.52 8.21
CA GLN A 95 -6.36 4.01 7.12
C GLN A 95 -7.06 4.22 5.77
N PRO A 96 -6.57 5.10 4.88
CA PRO A 96 -7.22 5.40 3.60
C PRO A 96 -7.50 4.17 2.73
N MET A 97 -6.58 3.20 2.77
CA MET A 97 -6.76 1.92 2.08
C MET A 97 -8.03 1.20 2.53
N ASP A 98 -8.25 1.05 3.83
CA ASP A 98 -9.39 0.31 4.37
C ASP A 98 -10.72 1.07 4.25
N ILE A 99 -10.69 2.39 4.40
CA ILE A 99 -11.89 3.23 4.36
C ILE A 99 -12.54 3.19 2.96
N ALA A 100 -11.73 3.24 1.91
CA ALA A 100 -12.25 3.59 0.60
C ALA A 100 -11.69 2.80 -0.58
N VAL A 101 -10.48 2.25 -0.51
CA VAL A 101 -9.90 1.49 -1.62
C VAL A 101 -10.31 0.03 -1.55
N MET A 102 -10.25 -0.58 -0.36
CA MET A 102 -10.34 -2.03 -0.20
C MET A 102 -11.71 -2.60 -0.53
N LYS A 103 -12.80 -1.88 -0.22
CA LYS A 103 -14.16 -2.35 -0.56
C LYS A 103 -14.38 -2.39 -2.08
N PRO A 104 -14.28 -1.27 -2.84
CA PRO A 104 -14.50 -1.30 -4.28
C PRO A 104 -13.51 -2.20 -4.99
N PHE A 105 -12.25 -2.27 -4.52
CA PHE A 105 -11.26 -3.22 -5.07
C PHE A 105 -11.71 -4.68 -4.91
N LYS A 106 -12.13 -5.10 -3.70
CA LYS A 106 -12.64 -6.47 -3.47
C LYS A 106 -13.88 -6.77 -4.30
N ASP A 107 -14.78 -5.81 -4.45
CA ASP A 107 -15.98 -5.95 -5.27
C ASP A 107 -15.64 -6.09 -6.76
N ALA A 108 -14.64 -5.36 -7.25
CA ALA A 108 -14.12 -5.50 -8.61
C ALA A 108 -13.51 -6.90 -8.83
N VAL A 109 -12.67 -7.39 -7.91
CA VAL A 109 -12.09 -8.76 -7.98
C VAL A 109 -13.20 -9.81 -8.07
N ARG A 110 -14.24 -9.71 -7.22
CA ARG A 110 -15.38 -10.64 -7.24
C ARG A 110 -16.12 -10.59 -8.57
N ARG A 111 -16.40 -9.38 -9.08
CA ARG A 111 -17.10 -9.19 -10.34
C ARG A 111 -16.32 -9.78 -11.52
N ILE A 112 -15.02 -9.49 -11.61
CA ILE A 112 -14.13 -10.03 -12.65
C ILE A 112 -14.10 -11.56 -12.58
N TYR A 113 -13.91 -12.12 -11.38
CA TYR A 113 -13.92 -13.58 -11.17
C TYR A 113 -15.22 -14.22 -11.67
N LEU A 114 -16.38 -13.66 -11.30
CA LEU A 114 -17.69 -14.17 -11.73
C LEU A 114 -17.86 -14.07 -13.24
N MET A 115 -17.58 -12.89 -13.83
CA MET A 115 -17.71 -12.67 -15.27
C MET A 115 -16.81 -13.59 -16.10
N HIS A 116 -15.59 -13.85 -15.62
CA HIS A 116 -14.68 -14.77 -16.29
C HIS A 116 -15.24 -16.19 -16.31
N HIS A 117 -15.72 -16.69 -15.17
CA HIS A 117 -16.21 -18.07 -15.03
C HIS A 117 -17.62 -18.31 -15.60
N ILE A 118 -18.34 -17.27 -16.01
CA ILE A 118 -19.52 -17.43 -16.88
C ILE A 118 -19.11 -17.94 -18.27
N LYS A 119 -17.93 -17.56 -18.76
CA LYS A 119 -17.47 -17.84 -20.14
C LYS A 119 -16.36 -18.90 -20.21
N HIS A 120 -15.71 -19.21 -19.11
CA HIS A 120 -14.54 -20.09 -19.07
C HIS A 120 -14.66 -21.12 -17.93
N PRO A 121 -14.12 -22.33 -18.11
CA PRO A 121 -14.11 -23.34 -17.04
C PRO A 121 -13.31 -22.86 -15.83
N PHE A 122 -13.54 -23.51 -14.69
CA PHE A 122 -12.70 -23.32 -13.51
C PHE A 122 -11.29 -23.89 -13.75
N PRO A 123 -10.24 -23.29 -13.15
CA PRO A 123 -8.88 -23.79 -13.28
C PRO A 123 -8.76 -25.23 -12.75
N CYS A 124 -8.00 -26.06 -13.45
CA CYS A 124 -7.80 -27.47 -13.14
C CYS A 124 -6.64 -27.71 -12.17
N SER A 125 -5.75 -26.71 -12.01
CA SER A 125 -4.61 -26.80 -11.10
C SER A 125 -4.50 -25.59 -10.16
N THR A 126 -3.78 -25.77 -9.06
CA THR A 126 -3.48 -24.67 -8.14
C THR A 126 -2.62 -23.59 -8.81
N THR A 127 -1.71 -23.96 -9.71
CA THR A 127 -0.87 -23.01 -10.45
C THR A 127 -1.71 -22.14 -11.38
N GLU A 128 -2.61 -22.74 -12.17
CA GLU A 128 -3.56 -21.99 -13.01
C GLU A 128 -4.45 -21.06 -12.17
N LYS A 129 -4.95 -21.54 -11.04
CA LYS A 129 -5.76 -20.74 -10.12
C LYS A 129 -5.00 -19.51 -9.62
N ARG A 130 -3.73 -19.66 -9.21
CA ARG A 130 -2.91 -18.54 -8.71
C ARG A 130 -2.58 -17.55 -9.83
N ALA A 131 -2.23 -18.03 -11.01
CA ALA A 131 -1.98 -17.17 -12.18
C ALA A 131 -3.24 -16.39 -12.57
N LEU A 132 -4.40 -17.03 -12.55
CA LEU A 132 -5.67 -16.37 -12.84
C LEU A 132 -6.03 -15.31 -11.79
N LEU A 133 -5.83 -15.62 -10.49
CA LEU A 133 -6.01 -14.66 -9.40
C LEU A 133 -5.10 -13.44 -9.56
N SER A 134 -3.84 -13.64 -9.95
CA SER A 134 -2.90 -12.55 -10.22
C SER A 134 -3.44 -11.58 -11.29
N ARG A 135 -3.96 -12.13 -12.40
CA ARG A 135 -4.58 -11.32 -13.47
C ARG A 135 -5.82 -10.57 -12.98
N PHE A 136 -6.71 -11.23 -12.22
CA PHE A 136 -7.90 -10.59 -11.68
C PHE A 136 -7.60 -9.48 -10.68
N VAL A 137 -6.59 -9.67 -9.82
CA VAL A 137 -6.11 -8.64 -8.90
C VAL A 137 -5.60 -7.43 -9.67
N THR A 138 -4.85 -7.65 -10.75
CA THR A 138 -4.29 -6.56 -11.56
C THR A 138 -5.40 -5.77 -12.26
N GLU A 139 -6.32 -6.46 -12.94
CA GLU A 139 -7.45 -5.81 -13.63
C GLU A 139 -8.37 -5.08 -12.63
N ALA A 140 -8.54 -5.61 -11.42
CA ALA A 140 -9.30 -4.92 -10.37
C ALA A 140 -8.56 -3.67 -9.86
N TRP A 141 -7.23 -3.72 -9.76
CA TRP A 141 -6.42 -2.58 -9.31
C TRP A 141 -6.45 -1.43 -10.31
N GLU A 142 -6.44 -1.72 -11.61
CA GLU A 142 -6.56 -0.71 -12.68
C GLU A 142 -7.87 0.07 -12.65
N GLN A 143 -8.92 -0.49 -12.02
CA GLN A 143 -10.19 0.21 -11.86
C GLN A 143 -10.17 1.21 -10.69
N VAL A 144 -9.20 1.10 -9.77
CA VAL A 144 -9.03 2.05 -8.67
C VAL A 144 -8.47 3.35 -9.22
N GLN A 145 -9.29 4.41 -9.16
CA GLN A 145 -8.91 5.70 -9.75
C GLN A 145 -7.96 6.48 -8.81
N PRO A 146 -6.87 7.08 -9.32
CA PRO A 146 -5.93 7.85 -8.49
C PRO A 146 -6.59 8.96 -7.68
N HIS A 147 -7.58 9.64 -8.24
CA HIS A 147 -8.32 10.71 -7.54
C HIS A 147 -9.09 10.19 -6.32
N THR A 148 -9.53 8.92 -6.33
CA THR A 148 -10.17 8.28 -5.16
C THR A 148 -9.17 8.14 -4.03
N ILE A 149 -7.94 7.71 -4.34
CA ILE A 149 -6.88 7.56 -3.34
C ILE A 149 -6.56 8.93 -2.70
N ILE A 150 -6.32 9.95 -3.53
CA ILE A 150 -5.99 11.31 -3.06
C ILE A 150 -7.08 11.87 -2.13
N LYS A 151 -8.35 11.77 -2.55
CA LYS A 151 -9.49 12.28 -1.77
C LYS A 151 -9.57 11.65 -0.37
N GLU A 152 -9.19 10.40 -0.24
CA GLU A 152 -9.34 9.64 1.01
C GLU A 152 -8.18 9.91 1.96
N PHE A 153 -6.99 10.17 1.43
CA PHE A 153 -5.90 10.71 2.23
C PHE A 153 -6.22 12.11 2.78
N VAL A 154 -6.92 12.96 2.02
CA VAL A 154 -7.42 14.25 2.53
C VAL A 154 -8.48 14.04 3.61
N LYS A 155 -9.44 13.12 3.38
CA LYS A 155 -10.50 12.82 4.35
C LYS A 155 -9.99 12.22 5.66
N ALA A 156 -8.91 11.45 5.58
CA ALA A 156 -8.23 10.88 6.74
C ALA A 156 -7.32 11.89 7.47
N ASP A 157 -7.24 13.14 6.99
CA ASP A 157 -6.38 14.19 7.55
C ASP A 157 -4.88 13.82 7.58
N ILE A 158 -4.45 12.98 6.62
CA ILE A 158 -3.06 12.50 6.53
C ILE A 158 -2.22 13.40 5.62
N ILE A 159 -2.84 14.11 4.67
CA ILE A 159 -2.13 15.11 3.87
C ILE A 159 -2.32 16.47 4.54
N PRO A 160 -1.25 17.25 4.75
CA PRO A 160 -1.37 18.58 5.33
C PRO A 160 -2.39 19.44 4.58
N THR A 161 -3.26 20.07 5.37
CA THR A 161 -4.28 21.02 4.94
C THR A 161 -3.61 22.35 4.64
N GLY A 162 -3.57 22.78 3.38
CA GLY A 162 -2.93 24.03 2.97
C GLY A 162 -3.06 24.29 1.47
N LEU A 163 -2.50 25.42 1.03
CA LEU A 163 -2.56 25.85 -0.37
C LEU A 163 -1.97 24.79 -1.30
N ARG A 164 -2.62 24.61 -2.44
CA ARG A 164 -2.17 23.70 -3.50
C ARG A 164 -2.04 24.46 -4.81
N ASP A 165 -1.07 24.07 -5.62
CA ASP A 165 -0.97 24.56 -7.01
C ASP A 165 -2.11 24.00 -7.87
N GLU A 166 -2.20 24.46 -9.12
CA GLU A 166 -3.19 23.99 -10.10
C GLU A 166 -3.08 22.48 -10.41
N VAL A 167 -1.97 21.84 -10.02
CA VAL A 167 -1.69 20.41 -10.20
C VAL A 167 -1.90 19.62 -8.89
N GLY A 168 -2.36 20.27 -7.82
CA GLY A 168 -2.69 19.66 -6.53
C GLY A 168 -1.50 19.44 -5.58
N ARG A 169 -0.30 19.93 -5.92
CA ARG A 169 0.88 19.84 -5.05
C ARG A 169 0.76 20.79 -3.89
N PHE A 170 1.11 20.33 -2.70
CA PHE A 170 1.13 21.18 -1.51
C PHE A 170 2.17 22.28 -1.68
N CYS A 171 1.76 23.52 -1.48
CA CYS A 171 2.60 24.70 -1.58
C CYS A 171 2.81 25.26 -0.17
N VAL A 172 4.07 25.48 0.17
CA VAL A 172 4.44 26.32 1.31
C VAL A 172 4.65 27.72 0.74
N PRO A 173 3.92 28.76 1.23
CA PRO A 173 4.23 30.14 0.86
C PRO A 173 5.70 30.42 1.20
N GLU A 174 6.45 31.04 0.28
CA GLU A 174 7.87 31.39 0.52
C GLU A 174 8.04 32.40 1.67
N ASP A 175 6.97 33.08 2.05
CA ASP A 175 6.97 34.14 3.04
C ASP A 175 5.92 33.84 4.12
N PHE A 176 6.36 33.25 5.23
CA PHE A 176 5.66 33.41 6.49
C PHE A 176 6.10 34.78 7.02
N GLY A 177 5.36 35.83 6.65
CA GLY A 177 5.57 37.15 7.25
C GLY A 177 5.72 37.00 8.77
N GLU A 178 6.68 37.73 9.36
CA GLU A 178 7.10 37.59 10.76
C GLU A 178 5.90 37.29 11.67
N ALA A 179 6.00 36.19 12.42
CA ALA A 179 5.00 35.83 13.40
C ALA A 179 4.75 37.07 14.30
N PRO A 180 3.49 37.51 14.46
CA PRO A 180 3.21 38.71 15.23
C PRO A 180 3.78 38.54 16.63
N ASN A 181 4.64 39.47 17.04
CA ASN A 181 5.18 39.51 18.40
C ASN A 181 4.00 39.55 19.37
N VAL A 182 3.79 38.44 20.08
CA VAL A 182 2.88 38.39 21.22
C VAL A 182 3.56 39.19 22.32
N HIS A 183 3.20 40.47 22.45
CA HIS A 183 3.61 41.24 23.60
C HIS A 183 2.93 40.64 24.83
N ASP A 184 3.73 40.04 25.71
CA ASP A 184 3.28 39.68 27.05
C ASP A 184 2.72 40.93 27.71
N VAL A 185 1.41 40.92 27.95
CA VAL A 185 0.74 41.95 28.74
C VAL A 185 1.08 41.69 30.19
N HIS A 186 2.30 42.07 30.58
CA HIS A 186 2.65 42.23 31.98
C HIS A 186 2.05 43.54 32.51
N ASP A 187 1.08 43.36 33.40
CA ASP A 187 0.65 44.24 34.49
C ASP A 187 0.19 45.67 34.18
N VAL A 188 -1.10 45.91 34.48
CA VAL A 188 -1.52 47.17 35.10
C VAL A 188 -2.33 46.83 36.37
N LYS A 189 -1.61 46.87 37.49
CA LYS A 189 -1.99 47.13 38.90
C LYS A 189 -3.27 46.53 39.49
#